data_AF-A0A2I2G9U7-F1
#
_entry.id   AF-A0A2I2G9U7-F1
#
_cell.length_a   1.000
_cell.length_b   1.000
_cell.length_c   1.000
_cell.angle_alpha   90.00
_cell.angle_beta   90.00
_cell.angle_gamma   90.00
#
_symmetry.space_group_name_H-M   'P 1'
#
loop_
_entity.id
_entity.type
_entity.pdbx_description
1 polymer ?
#
loop_
_entity_poly.entity_id
_entity_poly.type
_entity_poly.pdbx_seq_one_letter_code
_entity_poly.pdbx_strand_id
1 'polypeptide(L)'
;MSEKIVLPSIAEIEASTDLLSDPSRSVKVVRVRERFAVKVGTSIAPLEAENMKAKGVAALREPIHRTLSGHKNVFTHADLQPKNVMVEQKGVCEDGSPDYQITLLDWALAGWYPEYWDYCNSTVYCQGKHEWLELVPDIFDEYPVEYLMMRIFYTSMFY
;
A
#
# COMPACT_ATOMS: atom_id res chain seq x y z
N MET A 1 -16.70 -23.21 -2.40
CA MET A 1 -17.44 -22.20 -1.61
C MET A 1 -16.40 -21.29 -0.97
N SER A 2 -16.50 -19.98 -1.14
CA SER A 2 -15.55 -19.02 -0.53
C SER A 2 -15.83 -18.93 0.98
N GLU A 3 -14.81 -19.21 1.80
CA GLU A 3 -14.91 -19.09 3.25
C GLU A 3 -15.01 -17.60 3.61
N LYS A 4 -16.09 -17.20 4.30
CA LYS A 4 -16.37 -15.80 4.60
C LYS A 4 -15.38 -15.31 5.67
N ILE A 5 -14.45 -14.44 5.29
CA ILE A 5 -13.48 -13.84 6.22
C ILE A 5 -14.23 -12.94 7.22
N VAL A 6 -14.17 -13.28 8.51
CA VAL A 6 -14.74 -12.49 9.60
C VAL A 6 -13.63 -11.68 10.25
N LEU A 7 -13.75 -10.35 10.20
CA LEU A 7 -12.77 -9.43 10.79
C LEU A 7 -12.70 -9.59 12.33
N PRO A 8 -11.52 -9.42 12.94
CA PRO A 8 -11.39 -9.42 14.40
C PRO A 8 -12.00 -8.16 15.01
N SER A 9 -12.55 -8.30 16.22
CA SER A 9 -13.06 -7.17 17.01
C SER A 9 -11.93 -6.37 17.65
N ILE A 10 -12.19 -5.12 18.02
CA ILE A 10 -11.22 -4.25 18.71
C ILE A 10 -10.70 -4.92 19.99
N ALA A 11 -11.58 -5.52 20.79
CA ALA A 11 -11.20 -6.22 22.01
C ALA A 11 -10.26 -7.42 21.74
N GLU A 12 -10.48 -8.15 20.65
CA GLU A 12 -9.59 -9.25 20.25
C GLU A 12 -8.21 -8.76 19.80
N ILE A 13 -8.17 -7.61 19.13
CA ILE A 13 -6.91 -6.99 18.69
C ILE A 13 -6.12 -6.49 19.92
N GLU A 14 -6.78 -5.78 20.83
CA GLU A 14 -6.16 -5.23 22.05
C GLU A 14 -5.68 -6.32 23.02
N ALA A 15 -6.38 -7.46 23.05
CA ALA A 15 -5.99 -8.61 23.87
C ALA A 15 -4.85 -9.44 23.26
N SER A 16 -4.45 -9.18 22.02
CA SER A 16 -3.42 -9.98 21.37
C SER A 16 -2.03 -9.72 21.96
N THR A 17 -1.38 -10.80 22.41
CA THR A 17 -0.01 -10.78 22.91
C THR A 17 1.00 -11.27 21.86
N ASP A 18 0.55 -11.73 20.69
CA ASP A 18 1.41 -12.22 19.61
C ASP A 18 1.96 -11.03 18.82
N LEU A 19 3.04 -10.44 19.31
CA LEU A 19 3.72 -9.30 18.69
C LEU A 19 4.59 -9.75 17.52
N LEU A 20 4.31 -9.22 16.34
CA LEU A 20 5.08 -9.43 15.10
C LEU A 20 6.15 -8.34 14.88
N SER A 21 6.16 -7.30 15.71
CA SER A 21 7.12 -6.19 15.63
C SER A 21 7.77 -5.91 16.98
N ASP A 22 8.79 -5.06 16.98
CA ASP A 22 9.49 -4.60 18.19
C ASP A 22 8.51 -4.06 19.26
N PRO A 23 8.49 -4.62 20.48
CA PRO A 23 7.59 -4.20 21.56
C PRO A 23 7.80 -2.76 22.05
N SER A 24 8.97 -2.18 21.81
CA SER A 24 9.36 -0.83 22.26
C SER A 24 8.80 0.29 21.38
N ARG A 25 8.29 -0.04 20.19
CA ARG A 25 7.74 0.95 19.25
C ARG A 25 6.37 1.47 19.73
N SER A 26 6.12 2.74 19.44
CA SER A 26 4.82 3.41 19.69
C SER A 26 3.70 2.88 18.79
N VAL A 27 4.06 2.24 17.66
CA VAL A 27 3.17 1.48 16.77
C VAL A 27 3.71 0.06 16.65
N LYS A 28 2.83 -0.91 16.87
CA LYS A 28 3.13 -2.34 16.94
C LYS A 28 2.28 -3.09 15.94
N VAL A 29 2.77 -4.22 15.43
CA VAL A 29 2.00 -5.17 14.65
C VAL A 29 1.70 -6.37 15.54
N VAL A 30 0.43 -6.68 15.76
CA VAL A 30 0.00 -7.88 16.48
C VAL A 30 -0.62 -8.87 15.49
N ARG A 31 -0.32 -10.15 15.65
CA ARG A 31 -1.07 -11.21 14.97
C ARG A 31 -2.38 -11.42 15.71
N VAL A 32 -3.48 -11.54 14.99
CA VAL A 32 -4.79 -11.86 15.56
C VAL A 32 -5.33 -13.06 14.79
N ARG A 33 -5.57 -14.17 15.49
CA ARG A 33 -5.88 -15.47 14.88
C ARG A 33 -4.79 -15.89 13.89
N GLU A 34 -5.08 -16.81 12.98
CA GLU A 34 -4.09 -17.30 12.00
C GLU A 34 -3.92 -16.36 10.79
N ARG A 35 -4.87 -15.47 10.52
CA ARG A 35 -4.98 -14.79 9.22
C ARG A 35 -4.83 -13.27 9.26
N PHE A 36 -4.72 -12.64 10.44
CA PHE A 36 -4.66 -11.19 10.55
C PHE A 36 -3.37 -10.73 11.21
N ALA A 37 -2.77 -9.67 10.63
CA ALA A 37 -1.75 -8.86 11.26
C ALA A 37 -2.29 -7.42 11.32
N VAL A 38 -2.35 -6.84 12.52
CA VAL A 38 -3.01 -5.55 12.78
C VAL A 38 -2.01 -4.57 13.38
N LYS A 39 -1.91 -3.35 12.81
CA LYS A 39 -1.12 -2.25 13.39
C LYS A 39 -1.93 -1.61 14.54
N VAL A 40 -1.37 -1.53 15.74
CA VAL A 40 -1.94 -0.88 16.94
C VAL A 40 -0.93 0.04 17.63
N GLY A 41 -1.36 1.20 18.14
CA GLY A 41 -0.46 2.16 18.79
C GLY A 41 -0.94 3.60 18.82
N THR A 42 -0.27 4.44 19.60
CA THR A 42 -0.65 5.84 19.87
C THR A 42 -0.24 6.83 18.78
N SER A 43 0.57 6.40 17.82
CA SER A 43 1.03 7.22 16.68
C SER A 43 0.59 6.66 15.33
N ILE A 44 -0.45 5.81 15.32
CA ILE A 44 -1.11 5.44 14.07
C ILE A 44 -1.86 6.67 13.59
N ALA A 45 -1.36 7.30 12.54
CA ALA A 45 -2.12 8.33 11.85
C ALA A 45 -3.46 7.69 11.43
N PRO A 46 -4.62 8.25 11.81
CA PRO A 46 -5.94 7.74 11.41
C PRO A 46 -6.23 7.90 9.90
N LEU A 47 -5.18 8.02 9.09
CA LEU A 47 -5.19 8.59 7.76
C LEU A 47 -6.11 7.85 6.78
N GLU A 48 -6.43 6.57 7.02
CA GLU A 48 -7.35 5.85 6.13
C GLU A 48 -8.75 5.67 6.74
N ALA A 49 -8.88 5.58 8.07
CA ALA A 49 -10.16 5.29 8.74
C ALA A 49 -10.98 6.54 9.09
N GLU A 50 -10.34 7.65 9.48
CA GLU A 50 -11.05 8.92 9.74
C GLU A 50 -11.37 9.66 8.43
N ASN A 51 -10.61 9.40 7.37
CA ASN A 51 -10.81 10.00 6.05
C ASN A 51 -12.11 9.55 5.36
N MET A 52 -12.64 8.37 5.71
CA MET A 52 -13.97 7.92 5.25
C MET A 52 -15.15 8.71 5.86
N LYS A 53 -14.93 9.56 6.88
CA LYS A 53 -15.98 10.40 7.50
C LYS A 53 -16.00 11.83 6.96
N ALA A 54 -15.09 12.20 6.04
CA ALA A 54 -15.06 13.53 5.46
C ALA A 54 -16.34 13.79 4.64
N LYS A 55 -17.06 14.87 4.97
CA LYS A 55 -18.35 15.24 4.34
C LYS A 55 -18.24 15.50 2.83
N GLY A 56 -17.03 15.69 2.28
CA GLY A 56 -16.76 15.93 0.86
C GLY A 56 -16.79 14.69 -0.04
N VAL A 57 -16.69 13.47 0.52
CA VAL A 57 -16.66 12.20 -0.26
C VAL A 57 -17.96 11.40 -0.17
N ALA A 58 -19.00 11.91 0.53
CA ALA A 58 -20.27 11.20 0.67
C ALA A 58 -20.94 10.87 -0.68
N ALA A 59 -20.90 11.80 -1.63
CA ALA A 59 -21.38 11.59 -3.00
C ALA A 59 -20.51 10.60 -3.80
N LEU A 60 -19.24 10.45 -3.41
CA LEU A 60 -18.29 9.54 -4.05
C LEU A 60 -18.28 8.15 -3.44
N ARG A 61 -19.03 7.91 -2.35
CA ARG A 61 -19.05 6.62 -1.63
C ARG A 61 -19.33 5.43 -2.54
N GLU A 62 -20.40 5.48 -3.32
CA GLU A 62 -20.78 4.39 -4.23
C GLU A 62 -19.80 4.23 -5.41
N PRO A 63 -19.39 5.30 -6.10
CA PRO A 63 -18.29 5.22 -7.08
C PRO A 63 -17.01 4.62 -6.52
N ILE A 64 -16.53 5.09 -5.36
CA ILE A 64 -15.34 4.57 -4.68
C ILE A 64 -15.49 3.08 -4.42
N HIS A 65 -16.61 2.67 -3.80
CA HIS A 65 -16.85 1.26 -3.50
C HIS A 65 -16.86 0.42 -4.77
N ARG A 66 -17.53 0.87 -5.84
CA ARG A 66 -17.59 0.13 -7.09
C ARG A 66 -16.23 -0.01 -7.77
N THR A 67 -15.42 1.04 -7.78
CA THR A 67 -14.12 1.06 -8.45
C THR A 67 -13.05 0.32 -7.65
N LEU A 68 -13.02 0.49 -6.32
CA LEU A 68 -11.93 -0.01 -5.48
C LEU A 68 -12.22 -1.37 -4.84
N SER A 69 -13.38 -1.99 -5.11
CA SER A 69 -13.74 -3.31 -4.57
C SER A 69 -13.58 -4.43 -5.60
N GLY A 70 -13.42 -5.67 -5.12
CA GLY A 70 -13.35 -6.87 -5.97
C GLY A 70 -11.94 -7.23 -6.44
N HIS A 71 -10.93 -6.44 -6.06
CA HIS A 71 -9.52 -6.67 -6.35
C HIS A 71 -8.90 -7.70 -5.42
N LYS A 72 -7.86 -8.39 -5.89
CA LYS A 72 -7.10 -9.33 -5.05
C LYS A 72 -6.26 -8.59 -4.02
N ASN A 73 -6.14 -9.15 -2.83
CA ASN A 73 -5.16 -8.71 -1.84
C ASN A 73 -3.81 -9.32 -2.16
N VAL A 74 -2.79 -8.47 -2.31
CA VAL A 74 -1.40 -8.87 -2.55
C VAL A 74 -0.50 -8.16 -1.55
N PHE A 75 0.73 -8.64 -1.37
CA PHE A 75 1.71 -7.93 -0.54
C PHE A 75 2.33 -6.81 -1.38
N THR A 76 2.16 -5.57 -0.94
CA THR A 76 2.59 -4.36 -1.66
C THR A 76 3.64 -3.61 -0.86
N HIS A 77 4.50 -2.87 -1.55
CA HIS A 77 5.48 -2.00 -0.92
C HIS A 77 4.82 -0.76 -0.27
N ALA A 78 3.72 -0.29 -0.87
CA ALA A 78 2.93 0.89 -0.52
C ALA A 78 3.64 2.25 -0.61
N ASP A 79 4.98 2.29 -0.67
CA ASP A 79 5.78 3.50 -0.94
C ASP A 79 6.82 3.28 -2.06
N LEU A 80 6.47 2.58 -3.16
CA LEU A 80 7.44 2.34 -4.23
C LEU A 80 7.68 3.61 -5.04
N GLN A 81 8.81 4.27 -4.76
CA GLN A 81 9.27 5.50 -5.40
C GLN A 81 10.75 5.39 -5.74
N PRO A 82 11.30 6.21 -6.65
CA PRO A 82 12.73 6.16 -7.00
C PRO A 82 13.69 6.24 -5.81
N LYS A 83 13.35 7.02 -4.76
CA LYS A 83 14.17 7.14 -3.54
C LYS A 83 14.33 5.82 -2.76
N ASN A 84 13.43 4.87 -2.99
CA ASN A 84 13.34 3.60 -2.29
C ASN A 84 13.82 2.42 -3.16
N VAL A 85 14.38 2.70 -4.35
CA VAL A 85 14.94 1.70 -5.26
C VAL A 85 16.43 1.97 -5.42
N MET A 86 17.25 1.02 -4.98
CA MET A 86 18.70 1.05 -5.18
C MET A 86 19.07 0.11 -6.33
N VAL A 87 19.78 0.63 -7.32
CA VAL A 87 20.26 -0.13 -8.48
C VAL A 87 21.78 -0.13 -8.45
N GLU A 88 22.37 -1.32 -8.44
CA GLU A 88 23.81 -1.51 -8.44
C GLU A 88 24.22 -2.38 -9.62
N GLN A 89 25.17 -1.94 -10.44
CA GLN A 89 25.73 -2.79 -11.48
C GLN A 89 26.73 -3.77 -10.86
N LYS A 90 26.41 -5.06 -10.85
CA LYS A 90 27.26 -6.12 -10.27
C LYS A 90 28.21 -6.76 -11.27
N GLY A 91 27.98 -6.57 -12.57
CA GLY A 91 28.84 -7.12 -13.60
C GLY A 91 28.29 -6.93 -15.00
N VAL A 92 28.55 -7.94 -15.83
CA VAL A 92 28.13 -8.02 -17.22
C VAL A 92 27.59 -9.44 -17.45
N CYS A 93 26.39 -9.55 -18.02
CA CYS A 93 25.74 -10.80 -18.42
C CYS A 93 26.52 -11.49 -19.57
N GLU A 94 26.20 -12.75 -19.86
CA GLU A 94 26.84 -13.52 -20.94
C GLU A 94 26.70 -12.88 -22.33
N ASP A 95 25.63 -12.10 -22.54
CA ASP A 95 25.35 -11.38 -23.78
C ASP A 95 26.05 -10.01 -23.88
N GLY A 96 26.85 -9.63 -22.89
CA GLY A 96 27.56 -8.35 -22.84
C GLY A 96 26.72 -7.20 -22.26
N SER A 97 25.47 -7.42 -21.86
CA SER A 97 24.66 -6.40 -21.19
C SER A 97 25.06 -6.20 -19.72
N PRO A 98 24.87 -5.00 -19.13
CA PRO A 98 25.10 -4.77 -17.71
C PRO A 98 24.22 -5.68 -16.83
N ASP A 99 24.81 -6.33 -15.83
CA ASP A 99 24.06 -7.05 -14.80
C ASP A 99 23.74 -6.11 -13.63
N TYR A 100 22.46 -5.96 -13.30
CA TYR A 100 21.97 -5.06 -12.27
C TYR A 100 21.34 -5.83 -11.11
N GLN A 101 21.82 -5.54 -9.90
CA GLN A 101 21.13 -5.90 -8.67
C GLN A 101 20.22 -4.76 -8.24
N ILE A 102 18.94 -5.06 -8.08
CA ILE A 102 17.93 -4.13 -7.57
C ILE A 102 17.63 -4.48 -6.10
N THR A 103 17.68 -3.47 -5.22
CA THR A 103 17.32 -3.61 -3.80
C THR A 103 16.23 -2.60 -3.45
N LEU A 104 15.12 -3.09 -2.90
CA LEU A 104 14.02 -2.25 -2.41
C LEU A 104 14.23 -1.89 -0.94
N LEU A 105 14.02 -0.61 -0.62
CA LEU A 105 14.25 0.00 0.70
C LEU A 105 12.95 0.57 1.27
N ASP A 106 12.93 0.82 2.58
CA ASP A 106 11.84 1.52 3.28
C ASP A 106 10.47 0.82 3.24
N TRP A 107 10.44 -0.39 3.79
CA TRP A 107 9.24 -1.24 3.90
C TRP A 107 8.25 -0.82 5.00
N ALA A 108 8.38 0.39 5.58
CA ALA A 108 7.59 0.80 6.75
C ALA A 108 6.07 0.87 6.46
N LEU A 109 5.71 1.19 5.22
CA LEU A 109 4.32 1.25 4.75
C LEU A 109 3.82 -0.07 4.14
N ALA A 110 4.69 -1.05 3.92
CA ALA A 110 4.33 -2.30 3.28
C ALA A 110 3.23 -3.05 4.05
N GLY A 111 2.44 -3.81 3.29
CA GLY A 111 1.30 -4.54 3.83
C GLY A 111 0.51 -5.27 2.77
N TRP A 112 -0.63 -5.82 3.18
CA TRP A 112 -1.57 -6.49 2.27
C TRP A 112 -2.61 -5.50 1.80
N TYR A 113 -2.50 -5.09 0.54
CA TYR A 113 -3.37 -4.11 -0.11
C TYR A 113 -3.89 -4.66 -1.44
N PRO A 114 -4.91 -4.03 -2.05
CA PRO A 114 -5.37 -4.42 -3.38
C PRO A 114 -4.25 -4.40 -4.43
N GLU A 115 -4.33 -5.27 -5.45
CA GLU A 115 -3.34 -5.40 -6.53
C GLU A 115 -3.03 -4.11 -7.30
N TYR A 116 -3.94 -3.14 -7.31
CA TYR A 116 -3.71 -1.82 -7.93
C TYR A 116 -2.86 -0.85 -7.09
N TRP A 117 -2.56 -1.18 -5.84
CA TRP A 117 -2.12 -0.20 -4.83
C TRP A 117 -0.77 0.44 -5.16
N ASP A 118 0.24 -0.37 -5.51
CA ASP A 118 1.57 0.15 -5.82
C ASP A 118 1.56 0.95 -7.14
N TYR A 119 0.81 0.52 -8.16
CA TYR A 119 0.60 1.31 -9.39
C TYR A 119 0.03 2.71 -9.06
N CYS A 120 -1.02 2.76 -8.25
CA CYS A 120 -1.70 4.01 -7.91
C CYS A 120 -0.82 4.92 -7.07
N ASN A 121 -0.23 4.43 -5.98
CA ASN A 121 0.61 5.24 -5.10
C ASN A 121 1.90 5.70 -5.81
N SER A 122 2.50 4.83 -6.61
CA SER A 122 3.70 5.18 -7.36
C SER A 122 3.43 6.30 -8.37
N THR A 123 2.25 6.29 -9.01
CA THR A 123 1.82 7.37 -9.91
C THR A 123 1.44 8.65 -9.15
N VAL A 124 0.71 8.55 -8.04
CA VAL A 124 0.24 9.71 -7.25
C VAL A 124 1.40 10.44 -6.57
N TYR A 125 2.31 9.72 -5.92
CA TYR A 125 3.43 10.34 -5.20
C TYR A 125 4.54 10.83 -6.14
N CYS A 126 4.67 10.25 -7.33
CA CYS A 126 5.73 10.60 -8.29
C CYS A 126 5.25 11.47 -9.45
N GLN A 127 4.13 12.20 -9.33
CA GLN A 127 3.60 13.05 -10.41
C GLN A 127 4.62 14.03 -11.02
N GLY A 128 5.60 14.48 -10.22
CA GLY A 128 6.68 15.38 -10.67
C GLY A 128 7.93 14.66 -11.21
N LYS A 129 7.94 13.34 -11.34
CA LYS A 129 9.10 12.54 -11.75
C LYS A 129 8.82 11.85 -13.08
N HIS A 130 8.95 12.58 -14.18
CA HIS A 130 8.58 12.11 -15.52
C HIS A 130 9.25 10.79 -15.91
N GLU A 131 10.56 10.67 -15.70
CA GLU A 131 11.32 9.44 -16.00
C GLU A 131 10.79 8.22 -15.26
N TRP A 132 10.31 8.41 -14.02
CA TRP A 132 9.71 7.31 -13.27
C TRP A 132 8.34 6.93 -13.82
N LEU A 133 7.52 7.92 -14.19
CA LEU A 133 6.18 7.67 -14.75
C LEU A 133 6.25 6.95 -16.09
N GLU A 134 7.31 7.16 -16.88
CA GLU A 134 7.56 6.41 -18.12
C GLU A 134 7.85 4.93 -17.86
N LEU A 135 8.44 4.59 -16.71
CA LEU A 135 8.74 3.20 -16.31
C LEU A 135 7.56 2.48 -15.65
N VAL A 136 6.59 3.21 -15.10
CA VAL A 136 5.46 2.61 -14.37
C VAL A 136 4.74 1.51 -15.16
N PRO A 137 4.43 1.66 -16.47
CA PRO A 137 3.80 0.60 -17.26
C PRO A 137 4.65 -0.66 -17.45
N ASP A 138 5.98 -0.54 -17.34
CA ASP A 138 6.89 -1.69 -17.43
C ASP A 138 7.04 -2.41 -16.08
N ILE A 139 6.71 -1.74 -14.97
CA ILE A 139 6.86 -2.26 -13.60
C ILE A 139 5.56 -2.90 -13.10
N PHE A 140 4.40 -2.38 -13.50
CA PHE A 140 3.11 -2.75 -12.93
C PHE A 140 2.03 -3.02 -13.99
N ASP A 141 1.08 -3.89 -13.64
CA ASP A 141 -0.21 -3.92 -14.31
C ASP A 141 -0.94 -2.58 -14.12
N GLU A 142 -1.62 -2.11 -15.16
CA GLU A 142 -2.23 -0.79 -15.18
C GLU A 142 -3.68 -0.79 -14.62
N TYR A 143 -3.96 0.16 -13.73
CA TYR A 143 -5.28 0.35 -13.11
C TYR A 143 -5.75 1.82 -13.21
N PRO A 144 -6.00 2.32 -14.43
CA PRO A 144 -6.21 3.76 -14.65
C PRO A 144 -7.45 4.32 -13.96
N VAL A 145 -8.52 3.52 -13.79
CA VAL A 145 -9.76 4.00 -13.14
C VAL A 145 -9.58 4.08 -11.63
N GLU A 146 -8.91 3.09 -11.04
CA GLU A 146 -8.52 3.05 -9.63
C GLU A 146 -7.57 4.19 -9.32
N TYR A 147 -6.58 4.46 -10.17
CA TYR A 147 -5.70 5.61 -10.04
C TYR A 147 -6.48 6.92 -10.04
N LEU A 148 -7.37 7.14 -11.01
CA LEU A 148 -8.19 8.37 -11.05
C LEU A 148 -9.05 8.50 -9.79
N MET A 149 -9.64 7.40 -9.31
CA MET A 149 -10.43 7.38 -8.09
C MET A 149 -9.59 7.70 -6.85
N MET A 150 -8.42 7.07 -6.70
CA MET A 150 -7.48 7.34 -5.62
C MET A 150 -6.96 8.77 -5.67
N ARG A 151 -6.69 9.32 -6.86
CA ARG A 151 -6.28 10.72 -7.03
C ARG A 151 -7.38 11.68 -6.57
N ILE A 152 -8.64 11.45 -6.97
CA ILE A 152 -9.78 12.25 -6.49
C ILE A 152 -9.87 12.17 -4.96
N PHE A 153 -9.74 10.97 -4.40
CA PHE A 153 -9.75 10.76 -2.96
C PHE A 153 -8.63 11.55 -2.26
N TYR A 154 -7.37 11.39 -2.70
CA TYR A 154 -6.23 12.13 -2.14
C TYR A 154 -6.40 13.65 -2.24
N THR A 155 -6.81 14.16 -3.40
CA THR A 155 -7.05 15.60 -3.56
C THR A 155 -8.18 16.12 -2.68
N SER A 156 -9.21 15.31 -2.40
CA SER A 156 -10.35 15.71 -1.57
C SER A 156 -10.07 15.60 -0.06
N MET A 157 -8.99 14.89 0.31
CA MET A 157 -8.59 14.67 1.70
C MET A 157 -7.48 15.60 2.17
N PHE A 158 -6.61 16.05 1.26
CA PHE A 158 -5.40 16.80 1.60
C PHE A 158 -5.39 18.25 1.06
N TYR A 159 -6.45 18.67 0.37
CA TYR A 159 -6.71 20.05 -0.08
C TYR A 159 -8.18 20.43 0.15
#